data_AF-A0A6P5QJS5-F1
#
_entry.id   AF-A0A6P5QJS5-F1
#
_cell.length_a   1.000
_cell.length_b   1.000
_cell.length_c   1.000
_cell.angle_alpha   90.00
_cell.angle_beta   90.00
_cell.angle_gamma   90.00
#
_symmetry.space_group_name_H-M   'P 1'
#
loop_
_entity.id
_entity.type
_entity.pdbx_description
1 polymer ?
#
loop_
_entity_poly.entity_id
_entity_poly.type
_entity_poly.pdbx_seq_one_letter_code
_entity_poly.pdbx_strand_id
1 'polypeptide(L)'
;MDADKDNIKQACDERSAEMRGEQSMGLVHEIMNENKELGEEIKKLEAELESDAREFQIKENVPEKKLKFTSVESPEDGCHFSNSSCSFQVSSQILYELQKGQALITFEKEEVAQNVISMGNHVVQMEGTPVKVSAHPVPLNTGVRFQVHVDISKMKINVTGIPDELSEEQTRDKLELSFCKSRNGGGEVESVDYDRKSRSAVITFVETGVADKVLKKRTYPLYMNQKCHSVAVSPFIERRLEKYQVFSAVSKKTVLLTGLEGIRIDEETGEDLLNI
;
A
#
# COMPACT_ATOMS: atom_id res chain seq x y z
N MET A 1 -77.29 -7.14 -44.71
CA MET A 1 -76.15 -8.07 -44.84
C MET A 1 -74.96 -7.40 -44.14
N ASP A 2 -75.06 -7.17 -42.84
CA ASP A 2 -74.10 -6.31 -42.11
C ASP A 2 -73.53 -6.96 -40.86
N ALA A 3 -74.07 -8.10 -40.41
CA ALA A 3 -73.54 -8.82 -39.25
C ALA A 3 -72.23 -9.61 -39.54
N ASP A 4 -71.92 -9.86 -40.82
CA ASP A 4 -70.81 -10.74 -41.22
C ASP A 4 -69.49 -9.97 -41.44
N LYS A 5 -69.58 -8.66 -41.72
CA LYS A 5 -68.40 -7.81 -41.95
C LYS A 5 -67.73 -7.34 -40.66
N ASP A 6 -68.51 -7.11 -39.61
CA ASP A 6 -67.99 -6.68 -38.31
C ASP A 6 -67.28 -7.85 -37.58
N ASN A 7 -67.78 -9.08 -37.76
CA ASN A 7 -67.19 -10.28 -37.16
C ASN A 7 -65.81 -10.63 -37.75
N ILE A 8 -65.62 -10.48 -39.06
CA ILE A 8 -64.32 -10.72 -39.73
C ILE A 8 -63.30 -9.64 -39.36
N LYS A 9 -63.74 -8.38 -39.22
CA LYS A 9 -62.86 -7.27 -38.86
C LYS A 9 -62.36 -7.40 -37.42
N GLN A 10 -63.25 -7.80 -36.50
CA GLN A 10 -62.91 -8.08 -35.12
C GLN A 10 -61.95 -9.27 -34.97
N ALA A 11 -62.18 -10.36 -35.70
CA ALA A 11 -61.29 -11.53 -35.70
C ALA A 11 -59.90 -11.25 -36.32
N CYS A 12 -59.80 -10.34 -37.29
CA CYS A 12 -58.51 -9.89 -37.85
C CYS A 12 -57.72 -8.99 -36.89
N ASP A 13 -58.41 -8.10 -36.17
CA ASP A 13 -57.77 -7.21 -35.18
C ASP A 13 -57.30 -8.00 -33.94
N GLU A 14 -58.05 -9.02 -33.51
CA GLU A 14 -57.68 -9.92 -32.41
C GLU A 14 -56.45 -10.78 -32.76
N ARG A 15 -56.38 -11.40 -33.95
CA ARG A 15 -55.18 -12.13 -34.41
C ARG A 15 -53.94 -11.26 -34.60
N SER A 16 -54.12 -10.00 -35.00
CA SER A 16 -53.02 -9.03 -35.13
C SER A 16 -52.50 -8.57 -33.76
N ALA A 17 -53.38 -8.50 -32.76
CA ALA A 17 -53.01 -8.22 -31.38
C ALA A 17 -52.31 -9.41 -30.70
N GLU A 18 -52.76 -10.65 -30.94
CA GLU A 18 -52.11 -11.87 -30.44
C GLU A 18 -50.69 -12.03 -30.98
N MET A 19 -50.47 -11.86 -32.30
CA MET A 19 -49.12 -11.92 -32.90
C MET A 19 -48.16 -10.85 -32.33
N ARG A 20 -48.66 -9.64 -32.03
CA ARG A 20 -47.86 -8.58 -31.37
C ARG A 20 -47.56 -8.90 -29.91
N GLY A 21 -48.51 -9.52 -29.21
CA GLY A 21 -48.32 -10.01 -27.84
C GLY A 21 -47.27 -11.10 -27.74
N GLU A 22 -47.27 -12.06 -28.67
CA GLU A 22 -46.28 -13.14 -28.75
C GLU A 22 -44.87 -12.62 -29.07
N GLN A 23 -44.75 -11.69 -30.03
CA GLN A 23 -43.48 -11.02 -30.34
C GLN A 23 -42.96 -10.19 -29.16
N SER A 24 -43.84 -9.46 -28.48
CA SER A 24 -43.48 -8.69 -27.27
C SER A 24 -43.05 -9.60 -26.13
N MET A 25 -43.67 -10.78 -25.98
CA MET A 25 -43.29 -11.77 -24.96
C MET A 25 -41.90 -12.36 -25.23
N GLY A 26 -41.56 -12.62 -26.51
CA GLY A 26 -40.25 -13.11 -26.91
C GLY A 26 -39.13 -12.11 -26.59
N LEU A 27 -39.34 -10.83 -26.93
CA LEU A 27 -38.40 -9.75 -26.59
C LEU A 27 -38.25 -9.56 -25.08
N VAL A 28 -39.34 -9.67 -24.31
CA VAL A 28 -39.29 -9.58 -22.84
C VAL A 28 -38.49 -10.75 -22.25
N HIS A 29 -38.65 -11.96 -22.79
CA HIS A 29 -37.88 -13.13 -22.35
C HIS A 29 -36.38 -12.98 -22.67
N GLU A 30 -36.02 -12.46 -23.85
CA GLU A 30 -34.64 -12.19 -24.25
C GLU A 30 -33.98 -11.14 -23.35
N ILE A 31 -34.67 -10.02 -23.09
CA ILE A 31 -34.23 -8.99 -22.15
C ILE A 31 -34.12 -9.54 -20.71
N MET A 32 -35.01 -10.43 -20.29
CA MET A 32 -34.91 -11.07 -18.97
C MET A 32 -33.68 -11.96 -18.86
N ASN A 33 -33.33 -12.67 -19.94
CA ASN A 33 -32.18 -13.55 -19.95
C ASN A 33 -30.86 -12.74 -19.98
N GLU A 34 -30.78 -11.69 -20.80
CA GLU A 34 -29.63 -10.76 -20.78
C GLU A 34 -29.47 -10.08 -19.42
N ASN A 35 -30.56 -9.61 -18.79
CA ASN A 35 -30.49 -9.02 -17.45
C ASN A 35 -30.04 -10.02 -16.39
N LYS A 36 -30.40 -11.30 -16.56
CA LYS A 36 -29.93 -12.36 -15.67
C LYS A 36 -28.44 -12.62 -15.86
N GLU A 37 -27.97 -12.74 -17.09
CA GLU A 37 -26.55 -12.93 -17.41
C GLU A 37 -25.72 -11.73 -16.92
N LEU A 38 -26.16 -10.50 -17.17
CA LEU A 38 -25.54 -9.28 -16.66
C LEU A 38 -25.52 -9.24 -15.12
N GLY A 39 -26.59 -9.69 -14.46
CA GLY A 39 -26.64 -9.79 -13.00
C GLY A 39 -25.65 -10.80 -12.43
N GLU A 40 -25.45 -11.93 -13.11
CA GLU A 40 -24.45 -12.94 -12.74
C GLU A 40 -23.02 -12.41 -12.97
N GLU A 41 -22.77 -11.70 -14.07
CA GLU A 41 -21.50 -11.04 -14.39
C GLU A 41 -21.13 -9.98 -13.34
N ILE A 42 -22.10 -9.11 -12.97
CA ILE A 42 -21.91 -8.09 -11.93
C ILE A 42 -21.56 -8.75 -10.60
N LYS A 43 -22.30 -9.79 -10.20
CA LYS A 43 -22.06 -10.49 -8.94
C LYS A 43 -20.70 -11.19 -8.89
N LYS A 44 -20.24 -11.72 -10.04
CA LYS A 44 -18.90 -12.29 -10.19
C LYS A 44 -17.82 -11.21 -10.03
N LEU A 45 -17.98 -10.07 -10.70
CA LEU A 45 -17.05 -8.93 -10.62
C LEU A 45 -17.01 -8.32 -9.20
N GLU A 46 -18.15 -8.24 -8.51
CA GLU A 46 -18.22 -7.80 -7.11
C GLU A 46 -17.47 -8.75 -6.17
N ALA A 47 -17.59 -10.07 -6.38
CA ALA A 47 -16.86 -11.05 -5.59
C ALA A 47 -15.35 -11.01 -5.84
N GLU A 48 -14.92 -10.72 -7.07
CA GLU A 48 -13.52 -10.55 -7.46
C GLU A 48 -12.94 -9.27 -6.81
N LEU A 49 -13.67 -8.15 -6.87
CA LEU A 49 -13.33 -6.90 -6.16
C LEU A 49 -13.20 -7.08 -4.64
N GLU A 50 -14.10 -7.85 -4.02
CA GLU A 50 -14.06 -8.08 -2.58
C GLU A 50 -12.97 -9.09 -2.15
N SER A 51 -12.58 -10.00 -3.05
CA SER A 51 -11.41 -10.87 -2.89
C SER A 51 -10.11 -10.04 -2.87
N ASP A 52 -9.95 -9.16 -3.86
CA ASP A 52 -8.78 -8.28 -3.97
C ASP A 52 -8.65 -7.31 -2.78
N ALA A 53 -9.79 -6.84 -2.24
CA ALA A 53 -9.82 -6.01 -1.04
C ALA A 53 -9.24 -6.69 0.21
N ARG A 54 -9.25 -8.03 0.28
CA ARG A 54 -8.71 -8.79 1.43
C ARG A 54 -7.21 -9.06 1.32
N GLU A 55 -6.63 -8.97 0.12
CA GLU A 55 -5.19 -9.25 -0.11
C GLU A 55 -4.26 -8.09 0.25
N PHE A 56 -4.76 -6.90 0.59
CA PHE A 56 -3.94 -5.74 0.98
C PHE A 56 -3.23 -5.87 2.35
N GLN A 57 -2.97 -7.10 2.83
CA GLN A 57 -1.98 -7.33 3.88
C GLN A 57 -0.57 -7.20 3.28
N ILE A 58 -0.09 -5.98 3.16
CA ILE A 58 1.30 -5.72 2.76
C ILE A 58 2.22 -6.26 3.86
N LYS A 59 2.82 -7.43 3.59
CA LYS A 59 3.92 -8.01 4.37
C LYS A 59 5.25 -7.62 3.73
N GLU A 60 5.45 -6.32 3.47
CA GLU A 60 6.77 -5.84 3.04
C GLU A 60 7.63 -5.50 4.26
N ASN A 61 8.83 -6.09 4.30
CA ASN A 61 9.87 -5.65 5.22
C ASN A 61 10.37 -4.29 4.73
N VAL A 62 10.21 -3.25 5.55
CA VAL A 62 10.77 -1.92 5.25
C VAL A 62 12.30 -2.07 5.16
N PRO A 63 12.92 -1.75 4.02
CA PRO A 63 14.35 -1.99 3.83
C PRO A 63 15.18 -1.12 4.79
N GLU A 64 16.22 -1.71 5.38
CA GLU A 64 17.19 -0.96 6.19
C GLU A 64 17.92 0.06 5.32
N LYS A 65 17.65 1.36 5.55
CA LYS A 65 18.27 2.45 4.77
C LYS A 65 19.15 3.32 5.66
N LYS A 66 20.38 3.58 5.19
CA LYS A 66 21.32 4.50 5.87
C LYS A 66 20.79 5.92 5.76
N LEU A 67 20.48 6.53 6.89
CA LEU A 67 19.98 7.91 6.97
C LEU A 67 21.15 8.91 7.04
N LYS A 68 21.00 10.06 6.37
CA LYS A 68 21.84 11.24 6.56
C LYS A 68 20.96 12.35 7.13
N PHE A 69 21.33 12.86 8.30
CA PHE A 69 20.64 14.01 8.91
C PHE A 69 21.05 15.28 8.17
N THR A 70 20.08 15.95 7.54
CA THR A 70 20.32 17.12 6.68
C THR A 70 20.04 18.45 7.35
N SER A 71 19.22 18.50 8.40
CA SER A 71 18.91 19.74 9.11
C SER A 71 18.55 19.52 10.58
N VAL A 72 18.86 20.53 11.38
CA VAL A 72 18.38 20.72 12.75
C VAL A 72 17.53 21.98 12.71
N GLU A 73 16.21 21.84 12.84
CA GLU A 73 15.32 22.99 12.99
C GLU A 73 15.21 23.34 14.47
N SER A 74 15.54 24.59 14.79
CA SER A 74 15.37 25.15 16.13
C SER A 74 13.96 25.74 16.18
N PRO A 75 13.08 25.37 17.12
CA PRO A 75 11.77 25.99 17.21
C PRO A 75 11.91 27.51 17.47
N GLU A 76 11.11 28.31 16.76
CA GLU A 76 11.10 29.79 16.87
C GLU A 76 10.53 30.29 18.21
N ASP A 77 9.81 29.44 18.95
CA ASP A 77 9.28 29.77 20.27
C ASP A 77 10.21 29.26 21.39
N GLY A 78 10.59 30.18 22.29
CA GLY A 78 11.56 29.98 23.37
C GLY A 78 11.17 29.01 24.50
N CYS A 79 10.38 27.96 24.22
CA CYS A 79 10.03 26.92 25.17
C CYS A 79 10.43 25.50 24.69
N HIS A 80 11.53 25.04 25.28
CA HIS A 80 11.78 23.73 25.90
C HIS A 80 11.52 22.43 25.10
N PHE A 81 12.61 21.90 24.52
CA PHE A 81 12.91 20.47 24.38
C PHE A 81 11.82 19.57 23.74
N SER A 82 11.45 19.84 22.49
CA SER A 82 10.58 18.96 21.69
C SER A 82 11.26 17.61 21.38
N ASN A 83 10.49 16.51 21.33
CA ASN A 83 10.95 15.21 20.85
C ASN A 83 11.61 15.31 19.47
N SER A 84 12.52 14.39 19.14
CA SER A 84 13.11 14.34 17.80
C SER A 84 12.18 13.55 16.89
N SER A 85 11.58 14.22 15.89
CA SER A 85 10.69 13.59 14.93
C SER A 85 11.33 13.50 13.55
N CYS A 86 10.98 12.46 12.79
CA CYS A 86 11.29 12.39 11.37
C CYS A 86 10.17 11.69 10.61
N SER A 87 10.03 12.02 9.34
CA SER A 87 9.00 11.43 8.50
C SER A 87 9.58 10.91 7.19
N PHE A 88 9.07 9.75 6.74
CA PHE A 88 9.54 9.06 5.55
C PHE A 88 8.36 8.77 4.64
N GLN A 89 8.49 9.08 3.36
CA GLN A 89 7.52 8.65 2.36
C GLN A 89 7.95 7.28 1.82
N VAL A 90 7.03 6.33 1.88
CA VAL A 90 7.21 4.98 1.32
C VAL A 90 6.20 4.81 0.19
N SER A 91 6.66 4.31 -0.94
CA SER A 91 5.83 4.01 -2.12
C SER A 91 6.24 2.68 -2.71
N SER A 92 5.27 1.82 -3.02
CA SER A 92 5.52 0.54 -3.70
C SER A 92 6.17 0.76 -5.07
N GLN A 93 7.15 -0.07 -5.40
CA GLN A 93 7.65 -0.16 -6.77
C GLN A 93 6.68 -1.03 -7.57
N ILE A 94 6.07 -0.47 -8.61
CA ILE A 94 5.14 -1.21 -9.45
C ILE A 94 5.95 -1.96 -10.50
N LEU A 95 5.95 -3.29 -10.41
CA LEU A 95 6.51 -4.17 -11.41
C LEU A 95 5.44 -4.56 -12.42
N TYR A 96 5.84 -4.69 -13.68
CA TYR A 96 5.00 -5.18 -14.76
C TYR A 96 5.62 -6.46 -15.34
N GLU A 97 4.88 -7.55 -15.34
CA GLU A 97 5.33 -8.84 -15.87
C GLU A 97 4.97 -8.95 -17.35
N LEU A 98 5.99 -8.89 -18.22
CA LEU A 98 5.81 -9.08 -19.65
C LEU A 98 5.65 -10.57 -19.98
N GLN A 99 4.58 -10.88 -20.70
CA GLN A 99 4.37 -12.21 -21.26
C GLN A 99 5.09 -12.36 -22.61
N LYS A 100 5.28 -13.61 -23.04
CA LYS A 100 5.92 -13.91 -24.33
C LYS A 100 5.14 -13.24 -25.48
N GLY A 101 5.85 -12.54 -26.38
CA GLY A 101 5.24 -11.83 -27.50
C GLY A 101 4.63 -10.46 -27.13
N GLN A 102 4.97 -9.94 -25.95
CA GLN A 102 4.66 -8.59 -25.52
C GLN A 102 5.92 -7.73 -25.42
N ALA A 103 5.77 -6.42 -25.62
CA ALA A 103 6.82 -5.43 -25.39
C ALA A 103 6.25 -4.17 -24.75
N LEU A 104 7.05 -3.50 -23.92
CA LEU A 104 6.72 -2.17 -23.39
C LEU A 104 7.55 -1.11 -24.10
N ILE A 105 6.88 -0.08 -24.60
CA ILE A 105 7.55 1.08 -25.18
C ILE A 105 7.20 2.30 -24.34
N THR A 106 8.21 2.97 -23.81
CA THR A 106 8.04 4.23 -23.09
C THR A 106 8.41 5.39 -24.01
N PHE A 107 7.45 6.27 -24.27
CA PHE A 107 7.66 7.47 -25.07
C PHE A 107 8.09 8.64 -24.18
N GLU A 108 8.94 9.51 -24.72
CA GLU A 108 9.36 10.74 -24.03
C GLU A 108 8.15 11.66 -23.74
N LYS A 109 7.28 11.81 -24.75
CA LYS A 109 6.05 12.62 -24.71
C LYS A 109 4.81 11.75 -24.52
N GLU A 110 3.98 12.14 -23.55
CA GLU A 110 2.70 11.49 -23.24
C GLU A 110 1.74 11.49 -24.44
N GLU A 111 1.67 12.60 -25.17
CA GLU A 111 0.79 12.77 -26.33
C GLU A 111 1.04 11.71 -27.42
N VAL A 112 2.30 11.31 -27.61
CA VAL A 112 2.66 10.30 -28.60
C VAL A 112 2.17 8.92 -28.16
N ALA A 113 2.40 8.53 -26.92
CA ALA A 113 1.91 7.27 -26.37
C ALA A 113 0.38 7.17 -26.46
N GLN A 114 -0.34 8.24 -26.12
CA GLN A 114 -1.80 8.27 -26.21
C GLN A 114 -2.30 8.14 -27.64
N ASN A 115 -1.64 8.80 -28.61
CA ASN A 115 -1.99 8.66 -30.02
C ASN A 115 -1.76 7.22 -30.53
N VAL A 116 -0.64 6.61 -30.15
CA VAL A 116 -0.32 5.21 -30.50
C VAL A 116 -1.37 4.25 -29.94
N ILE A 117 -1.79 4.44 -28.67
CA ILE A 117 -2.89 3.66 -28.07
C ILE A 117 -4.21 3.91 -28.80
N SER A 118 -4.53 5.17 -29.12
CA SER A 118 -5.78 5.54 -29.79
C SER A 118 -5.90 4.96 -31.20
N MET A 119 -4.79 4.78 -31.91
CA MET A 119 -4.78 4.11 -33.22
C MET A 119 -5.00 2.60 -33.12
N GLY A 120 -4.68 2.00 -31.97
CA GLY A 120 -4.97 0.60 -31.64
C GLY A 120 -4.10 -0.41 -32.38
N ASN A 121 -4.18 -0.49 -33.71
CA ASN A 121 -3.41 -1.43 -34.51
C ASN A 121 -2.37 -0.73 -35.37
N HIS A 122 -1.17 -1.31 -35.41
CA HIS A 122 -0.04 -0.80 -36.18
C HIS A 122 0.54 -1.92 -37.03
N VAL A 123 1.09 -1.56 -38.19
CA VAL A 123 1.86 -2.48 -39.02
C VAL A 123 3.30 -1.97 -39.03
N VAL A 124 4.19 -2.73 -38.42
CA VAL A 124 5.61 -2.38 -38.31
C VAL A 124 6.38 -3.32 -39.24
N GLN A 125 7.31 -2.78 -40.01
CA GLN A 125 8.22 -3.62 -40.79
C GLN A 125 9.38 -4.07 -39.90
N MET A 126 9.44 -5.36 -39.60
CA MET A 126 10.53 -5.97 -38.85
C MET A 126 11.22 -6.99 -39.76
N GLU A 127 12.54 -6.84 -39.98
CA GLU A 127 13.34 -7.72 -40.86
C GLU A 127 12.75 -7.92 -42.27
N GLY A 128 12.11 -6.88 -42.83
CA GLY A 128 11.47 -6.92 -44.15
C GLY A 128 10.12 -7.64 -44.19
N THR A 129 9.59 -8.09 -43.05
CA THR A 129 8.26 -8.69 -42.92
C THR A 129 7.31 -7.71 -42.22
N PRO A 130 6.11 -7.43 -42.79
CA PRO A 130 5.11 -6.63 -42.11
C PRO A 130 4.53 -7.42 -40.93
N VAL A 131 4.79 -6.93 -39.72
CA VAL A 131 4.25 -7.49 -38.48
C VAL A 131 3.11 -6.60 -37.99
N LYS A 132 1.96 -7.21 -37.72
CA LYS A 132 0.82 -6.50 -37.13
C LYS A 132 0.94 -6.55 -35.61
N VAL A 133 0.97 -5.39 -34.98
CA VAL A 133 1.02 -5.24 -33.54
C VAL A 133 -0.17 -4.41 -33.05
N SER A 134 -0.58 -4.65 -31.82
CA SER A 134 -1.67 -3.90 -31.18
C SER A 134 -1.17 -3.19 -29.94
N ALA A 135 -1.45 -1.89 -29.88
CA ALA A 135 -1.08 -0.96 -28.83
C ALA A 135 -2.19 -0.87 -27.78
N HIS A 136 -1.83 -1.14 -26.54
CA HIS A 136 -2.74 -1.12 -25.41
C HIS A 136 -2.19 -0.21 -24.30
N PRO A 137 -3.09 0.40 -23.50
CA PRO A 137 -2.67 1.05 -22.26
C PRO A 137 -2.03 0.03 -21.32
N VAL A 138 -1.05 0.48 -20.54
CA VAL A 138 -0.39 -0.36 -19.53
C VAL A 138 -1.10 -0.15 -18.19
N PRO A 139 -1.95 -1.10 -17.74
CA PRO A 139 -2.47 -1.05 -16.38
C PRO A 139 -1.30 -1.27 -15.43
N LEU A 140 -1.06 -0.30 -14.56
CA LEU A 140 -0.10 -0.45 -13.48
C LEU A 140 -0.81 -1.13 -12.32
N ASN A 141 -0.16 -2.14 -11.74
CA ASN A 141 -0.65 -2.81 -10.54
C ASN A 141 -0.92 -1.80 -9.43
N THR A 142 -1.90 -2.11 -8.59
CA THR A 142 -2.27 -1.26 -7.45
C THR A 142 -1.06 -1.05 -6.54
N GLY A 143 -0.59 0.19 -6.47
CA GLY A 143 0.48 0.62 -5.59
C GLY A 143 -0.08 1.24 -4.32
N VAL A 144 0.73 1.24 -3.26
CA VAL A 144 0.42 2.02 -2.06
C VAL A 144 1.47 3.08 -1.80
N ARG A 145 1.02 4.15 -1.15
CA ARG A 145 1.88 5.23 -0.68
C ARG A 145 1.46 5.62 0.72
N PHE A 146 2.41 5.74 1.62
CA PHE A 146 2.17 6.16 2.99
C PHE A 146 3.35 6.95 3.55
N GLN A 147 3.08 7.68 4.64
CA GLN A 147 4.09 8.40 5.40
C GLN A 147 4.29 7.72 6.75
N VAL A 148 5.53 7.35 7.07
CA VAL A 148 5.92 6.84 8.39
C VAL A 148 6.46 8.01 9.19
N HIS A 149 5.78 8.37 10.27
CA HIS A 149 6.26 9.31 11.27
C HIS A 149 6.89 8.54 12.42
N VAL A 150 8.08 8.98 12.84
CA VAL A 150 8.85 8.39 13.92
C VAL A 150 9.18 9.49 14.91
N ASP A 151 8.72 9.33 16.16
CA ASP A 151 8.96 10.25 17.26
C ASP A 151 9.85 9.58 18.31
N ILE A 152 11.01 10.18 18.55
CA ILE A 152 11.96 9.72 19.56
C ILE A 152 11.82 10.61 20.80
N SER A 153 11.43 10.00 21.92
CA SER A 153 11.21 10.74 23.16
C SER A 153 12.53 11.21 23.79
N LYS A 154 12.56 12.47 24.25
CA LYS A 154 13.68 13.01 25.04
C LYS A 154 13.58 12.75 26.55
N MET A 155 12.48 12.14 26.99
CA MET A 155 12.17 11.89 28.42
C MET A 155 11.89 10.42 28.69
N LYS A 156 11.60 9.61 27.67
CA LYS A 156 11.27 8.19 27.83
C LYS A 156 12.38 7.28 27.28
N ILE A 157 12.66 6.20 27.98
CA ILE A 157 13.56 5.13 27.54
C ILE A 157 12.88 3.76 27.67
N ASN A 158 13.32 2.83 26.83
CA ASN A 158 12.99 1.42 26.90
C ASN A 158 14.15 0.65 27.55
N VAL A 159 13.84 -0.13 28.58
CA VAL A 159 14.77 -1.00 29.29
C VAL A 159 14.38 -2.45 29.03
N THR A 160 15.31 -3.29 28.59
CA THR A 160 15.07 -4.71 28.29
C THR A 160 16.11 -5.61 28.96
N GLY A 161 15.75 -6.89 29.12
CA GLY A 161 16.61 -7.88 29.79
C GLY A 161 16.53 -7.80 31.31
N ILE A 162 15.38 -7.37 31.84
CA ILE A 162 15.15 -7.26 33.28
C ILE A 162 15.04 -8.67 33.87
N PRO A 163 15.76 -9.00 34.96
CA PRO A 163 15.68 -10.32 35.59
C PRO A 163 14.33 -10.52 36.28
N ASP A 164 13.73 -11.70 36.11
CA ASP A 164 12.46 -12.07 36.73
C ASP A 164 12.70 -12.76 38.08
N GLU A 165 13.25 -12.00 39.03
CA GLU A 165 13.60 -12.51 40.37
C GLU A 165 12.68 -12.00 41.48
N LEU A 166 11.87 -10.96 41.24
CA LEU A 166 11.00 -10.31 42.22
C LEU A 166 9.56 -10.20 41.74
N SER A 167 8.65 -9.78 42.62
CA SER A 167 7.29 -9.42 42.21
C SER A 167 7.31 -8.20 41.27
N GLU A 168 6.20 -7.96 40.55
CA GLU A 168 6.11 -6.83 39.62
C GLU A 168 6.28 -5.49 40.33
N GLU A 169 5.62 -5.30 41.47
CA GLU A 169 5.72 -4.07 42.27
C GLU A 169 7.15 -3.86 42.76
N GLN A 170 7.77 -4.90 43.34
CA GLN A 170 9.16 -4.81 43.78
C GLN A 170 10.11 -4.51 42.62
N THR A 171 9.84 -5.04 41.42
CA THR A 171 10.65 -4.77 40.24
C THR A 171 10.50 -3.33 39.79
N ARG A 172 9.29 -2.78 39.76
CA ARG A 172 9.02 -1.37 39.47
C ARG A 172 9.76 -0.46 40.45
N ASP A 173 9.63 -0.72 41.75
CA ASP A 173 10.32 0.06 42.80
C ASP A 173 11.85 0.02 42.61
N LYS A 174 12.42 -1.14 42.28
CA LYS A 174 13.88 -1.28 42.05
C LYS A 174 14.35 -0.57 40.79
N LEU A 175 13.55 -0.56 39.74
CA LEU A 175 13.84 0.19 38.53
C LEU A 175 13.81 1.69 38.84
N GLU A 176 12.74 2.20 39.44
CA GLU A 176 12.60 3.60 39.82
C GLU A 176 13.78 4.07 40.67
N LEU A 177 14.06 3.38 41.78
CA LEU A 177 15.19 3.69 42.66
C LEU A 177 16.55 3.62 41.96
N SER A 178 16.71 2.74 40.97
CA SER A 178 17.96 2.61 40.23
C SER A 178 18.13 3.74 39.23
N PHE A 179 17.08 4.10 38.50
CA PHE A 179 17.11 5.15 37.48
C PHE A 179 17.00 6.57 38.06
N CYS A 180 16.59 6.73 39.32
CA CYS A 180 16.75 7.98 40.07
C CYS A 180 18.23 8.32 40.41
N LYS A 181 19.16 7.37 40.28
CA LYS A 181 20.57 7.60 40.65
C LYS A 181 21.34 8.34 39.57
N SER A 182 21.65 9.60 39.85
CA SER A 182 22.50 10.46 39.00
C SER A 182 23.89 9.89 38.69
N ARG A 183 24.48 9.09 39.61
CA ARG A 183 25.80 8.44 39.42
C ARG A 183 25.87 7.60 38.14
N ASN A 184 24.76 6.99 37.73
CA ASN A 184 24.73 6.15 36.54
C ASN A 184 24.26 6.90 35.28
N GLY A 185 23.96 8.20 35.40
CA GLY A 185 23.38 9.02 34.34
C GLY A 185 21.86 9.17 34.44
N GLY A 186 21.23 8.57 35.46
CA GLY A 186 19.81 8.71 35.75
C GLY A 186 19.43 10.07 36.32
N GLY A 187 18.16 10.22 36.70
CA GLY A 187 17.55 11.46 37.19
C GLY A 187 16.13 11.17 37.70
N GLU A 188 15.44 12.19 38.18
CA GLU A 188 14.10 12.03 38.76
C GLU A 188 13.15 11.32 37.79
N VAL A 189 12.55 10.23 38.26
CA VAL A 189 11.65 9.37 37.50
C VAL A 189 10.21 9.80 37.78
N GLU A 190 9.45 10.02 36.71
CA GLU A 190 8.01 10.31 36.76
C GLU A 190 7.19 9.03 36.84
N SER A 191 7.53 8.02 36.01
CA SER A 191 6.80 6.76 35.97
C SER A 191 7.66 5.58 35.50
N VAL A 192 7.29 4.38 35.93
CA VAL A 192 7.87 3.10 35.47
C VAL A 192 6.75 2.14 35.06
N ASP A 193 6.63 1.91 33.76
CA ASP A 193 5.69 0.96 33.17
C ASP A 193 6.42 -0.36 32.88
N TYR A 194 6.44 -1.27 33.86
CA TYR A 194 7.05 -2.59 33.73
C TYR A 194 6.07 -3.66 33.24
N ASP A 195 6.47 -4.38 32.19
CA ASP A 195 5.83 -5.60 31.71
C ASP A 195 6.72 -6.83 31.99
N ARG A 196 6.23 -7.69 32.88
CA ARG A 196 6.90 -8.92 33.29
C ARG A 196 7.03 -9.93 32.16
N LYS A 197 6.04 -10.01 31.26
CA LYS A 197 6.02 -11.03 30.19
C LYS A 197 7.13 -10.78 29.17
N SER A 198 7.31 -9.52 28.76
CA SER A 198 8.39 -9.12 27.86
C SER A 198 9.73 -8.88 28.57
N ARG A 199 9.76 -8.89 29.91
CA ARG A 199 10.93 -8.50 30.72
C ARG A 199 11.47 -7.13 30.30
N SER A 200 10.56 -6.20 30.09
CA SER A 200 10.86 -4.84 29.63
C SER A 200 10.11 -3.79 30.44
N ALA A 201 10.68 -2.59 30.51
CA ALA A 201 10.06 -1.45 31.16
C ALA A 201 10.23 -0.18 30.32
N VAL A 202 9.20 0.67 30.34
CA VAL A 202 9.30 2.05 29.90
C VAL A 202 9.53 2.91 31.13
N ILE A 203 10.56 3.75 31.08
CA ILE A 203 10.87 4.70 32.16
C ILE A 203 10.69 6.10 31.63
N THR A 204 9.89 6.90 32.32
CA THR A 204 9.67 8.31 32.03
C THR A 204 10.40 9.16 33.08
N PHE A 205 11.24 10.09 32.63
CA PHE A 205 11.95 11.04 33.49
C PHE A 205 11.22 12.37 33.54
N VAL A 206 11.32 13.08 34.67
CA VAL A 206 10.79 14.44 34.84
C VAL A 206 11.60 15.45 34.03
N GLU A 207 12.93 15.29 34.00
CA GLU A 207 13.83 16.21 33.32
C GLU A 207 14.22 15.72 31.91
N THR A 208 14.23 16.65 30.96
CA THR A 208 14.73 16.41 29.61
C THR A 208 16.26 16.26 29.60
N GLY A 209 16.77 15.41 28.70
CA GLY A 209 18.20 15.14 28.58
C GLY A 209 18.76 14.11 29.57
N VAL A 210 17.99 13.70 30.59
CA VAL A 210 18.33 12.52 31.41
C VAL A 210 18.33 11.25 30.54
N ALA A 211 17.32 11.09 29.70
CA ALA A 211 17.24 9.98 28.75
C ALA A 211 18.52 9.89 27.89
N ASP A 212 18.99 11.00 27.31
CA ASP A 212 20.22 11.03 26.51
C ASP A 212 21.46 10.59 27.28
N LYS A 213 21.59 10.99 28.56
CA LYS A 213 22.71 10.59 29.43
C LYS A 213 22.72 9.08 29.66
N VAL A 214 21.55 8.49 29.91
CA VAL A 214 21.40 7.05 30.10
C VAL A 214 21.69 6.29 28.80
N LEU A 215 21.15 6.78 27.68
CA LEU A 215 21.25 6.13 26.37
C LEU A 215 22.68 6.09 25.80
N LYS A 216 23.55 7.04 26.18
CA LYS A 216 24.98 7.04 25.77
C LYS A 216 25.71 5.75 26.12
N LYS A 217 25.32 5.06 27.20
CA LYS A 217 26.00 3.85 27.67
C LYS A 217 25.47 2.56 27.04
N ARG A 218 24.27 2.57 26.42
CA ARG A 218 23.53 1.41 25.86
C ARG A 218 23.24 0.25 26.82
N THR A 219 24.02 0.09 27.87
CA THR A 219 23.81 -0.84 28.97
C THR A 219 23.76 -0.07 30.29
N TYR A 220 22.94 -0.56 31.22
CA TYR A 220 22.71 0.05 32.52
C TYR A 220 22.90 -0.98 33.64
N PRO A 221 23.69 -0.68 34.69
CA PRO A 221 23.84 -1.57 35.83
C PRO A 221 22.60 -1.48 36.74
N LEU A 222 21.82 -2.56 36.78
CA LEU A 222 20.65 -2.73 37.63
C LEU A 222 21.01 -3.64 38.82
N TYR A 223 20.83 -3.14 40.03
CA TYR A 223 21.10 -3.90 41.25
C TYR A 223 19.81 -4.46 41.83
N MET A 224 19.69 -5.79 41.86
CA MET A 224 18.51 -6.50 42.35
C MET A 224 18.96 -7.69 43.21
N ASN A 225 18.34 -7.89 44.38
CA ASN A 225 18.69 -9.00 45.29
C ASN A 225 20.19 -9.18 45.54
N GLN A 226 20.91 -8.08 45.76
CA GLN A 226 22.38 -8.06 45.98
C GLN A 226 23.22 -8.52 44.77
N LYS A 227 22.61 -8.74 43.62
CA LYS A 227 23.28 -9.02 42.34
C LYS A 227 23.25 -7.80 41.43
N CYS A 228 24.25 -7.70 40.56
CA CYS A 228 24.35 -6.67 39.54
C CYS A 228 24.03 -7.30 38.18
N HIS A 229 22.97 -6.81 37.54
CA HIS A 229 22.55 -7.21 36.21
C HIS A 229 22.84 -6.08 35.22
N SER A 230 23.31 -6.42 34.03
CA SER A 230 23.46 -5.45 32.94
C SER A 230 22.21 -5.49 32.07
N VAL A 231 21.35 -4.49 32.19
CA VAL A 231 20.15 -4.35 31.35
C VAL A 231 20.44 -3.48 30.14
N ALA A 232 19.76 -3.73 29.03
CA ALA A 232 19.91 -2.93 27.81
C ALA A 232 18.97 -1.72 27.88
N VAL A 233 19.48 -0.55 27.47
CA VAL A 233 18.69 0.68 27.37
C VAL A 233 18.66 1.15 25.92
N SER A 234 17.47 1.52 25.45
CA SER A 234 17.22 1.97 24.09
C SER A 234 16.24 3.15 24.09
N PRO A 235 16.28 4.03 23.09
CA PRO A 235 15.36 5.16 23.02
C PRO A 235 13.91 4.67 22.95
N PHE A 236 13.00 5.41 23.59
CA PHE A 236 11.58 5.20 23.36
C PHE A 236 11.19 5.82 22.02
N ILE A 237 10.72 4.98 21.10
CA ILE A 237 10.35 5.37 19.74
C ILE A 237 8.88 5.07 19.54
N GLU A 238 8.10 6.12 19.30
CA GLU A 238 6.73 6.00 18.83
C GLU A 238 6.72 6.04 17.30
N ARG A 239 5.98 5.14 16.67
CA ARG A 239 5.85 5.08 15.22
C ARG A 239 4.40 5.18 14.83
N ARG A 240 4.10 6.05 13.87
CA ARG A 240 2.75 6.28 13.34
C ARG A 240 2.79 6.19 11.82
N LEU A 241 1.74 5.60 11.26
CA LEU A 241 1.56 5.52 9.82
C LEU A 241 0.42 6.46 9.45
N GLU A 242 0.70 7.37 8.52
CA GLU A 242 -0.20 8.44 8.11
C GLU A 242 -0.30 8.51 6.59
N LYS A 243 -1.30 9.25 6.10
CA LYS A 243 -1.50 9.56 4.68
C LYS A 243 -1.43 8.32 3.78
N TYR A 244 -2.03 7.22 4.25
CA TYR A 244 -2.16 6.00 3.47
C TYR A 244 -3.05 6.27 2.26
N GLN A 245 -2.52 5.95 1.07
CA GLN A 245 -3.18 6.14 -0.20
C GLN A 245 -2.93 4.90 -1.06
N VAL A 246 -4.02 4.35 -1.58
CA VAL A 246 -3.99 3.32 -2.61
C VAL A 246 -4.12 4.03 -3.95
N PHE A 247 -3.30 3.64 -4.92
CA PHE A 247 -3.39 4.17 -6.28
C PHE A 247 -3.36 3.03 -7.29
N SER A 248 -4.34 3.03 -8.18
CA SER A 248 -4.30 2.30 -9.44
C SER A 248 -4.19 3.33 -10.55
N ALA A 249 -3.32 3.08 -11.52
CA ALA A 249 -3.07 4.02 -12.61
C ALA A 249 -2.81 3.28 -13.90
N VAL A 250 -3.09 3.96 -15.01
CA VAL A 250 -2.61 3.55 -16.32
C VAL A 250 -1.40 4.40 -16.65
N SER A 251 -0.32 3.79 -17.13
CA SER A 251 0.82 4.59 -17.61
C SER A 251 0.38 5.41 -18.81
N LYS A 252 0.54 6.73 -18.71
CA LYS A 252 0.18 7.63 -19.81
C LYS A 252 1.26 7.72 -20.88
N LYS A 253 2.49 7.35 -20.54
CA LYS A 253 3.67 7.43 -21.41
C LYS A 253 4.14 6.08 -21.95
N THR A 254 3.63 4.98 -21.39
CA THR A 254 4.04 3.63 -21.76
C THR A 254 2.92 2.93 -22.51
N VAL A 255 3.27 2.24 -23.58
CA VAL A 255 2.36 1.46 -24.42
C VAL A 255 2.77 0.00 -24.35
N LEU A 256 1.80 -0.89 -24.14
CA LEU A 256 1.97 -2.33 -24.27
C LEU A 256 1.71 -2.70 -25.73
N LEU A 257 2.71 -3.25 -26.40
CA LEU A 257 2.55 -3.89 -27.70
C LEU A 257 2.32 -5.39 -27.52
N THR A 258 1.31 -5.92 -28.20
CA THR A 258 1.05 -7.37 -28.31
C THR A 258 1.03 -7.79 -29.77
N GLY A 259 1.19 -9.10 -30.03
CA GLY A 259 1.29 -9.65 -31.39
C GLY A 259 2.71 -9.89 -31.89
N LEU A 260 3.71 -9.85 -31.00
CA LEU A 260 5.13 -10.09 -31.32
C LEU A 260 5.52 -11.59 -31.15
N GLU A 261 4.55 -12.50 -31.28
CA GLU A 261 4.78 -13.93 -31.08
C GLU A 261 5.75 -14.49 -32.13
N GLY A 262 6.89 -15.03 -31.67
CA GLY A 262 7.91 -15.65 -32.54
C GLY A 262 9.08 -14.73 -32.92
N ILE A 263 9.08 -13.47 -32.48
CA ILE A 263 10.17 -12.52 -32.73
C ILE A 263 11.21 -12.63 -31.61
N ARG A 264 12.48 -12.85 -31.96
CA ARG A 264 13.61 -12.78 -31.02
C ARG A 264 13.97 -11.32 -30.81
N ILE A 265 13.41 -10.69 -29.78
CA ILE A 265 13.82 -9.36 -29.37
C ILE A 265 14.96 -9.55 -28.37
N ASP A 266 16.20 -9.35 -28.83
CA ASP A 266 17.37 -9.33 -27.96
C ASP A 266 17.41 -7.99 -27.21
N GLU A 267 17.82 -8.02 -25.94
CA GLU A 267 17.69 -6.90 -24.99
C GLU A 267 18.46 -5.63 -25.43
N GLU A 268 19.43 -5.77 -26.35
CA GLU A 268 20.31 -4.71 -26.85
C GLU A 268 19.86 -4.11 -28.21
N THR A 269 18.92 -4.73 -28.95
CA THR A 269 18.52 -4.27 -30.30
C THR A 269 17.23 -3.44 -30.32
N GLY A 270 16.58 -3.25 -29.16
CA GLY A 270 15.30 -2.56 -29.02
C GLY A 270 15.35 -1.04 -29.20
N GLU A 271 16.52 -0.43 -29.19
CA GLU A 271 16.68 1.03 -29.28
C GLU A 271 16.68 1.55 -30.72
N ASP A 272 17.15 0.77 -31.71
CA ASP A 272 17.38 1.26 -33.08
C ASP A 272 16.17 1.10 -34.03
N LEU A 273 15.17 0.29 -33.68
CA LEU A 273 14.03 -0.03 -34.56
C LEU A 273 12.79 0.85 -34.34
N LEU A 274 12.85 1.82 -33.44
CA LEU A 274 11.73 2.70 -33.08
C LEU A 274 11.96 4.17 -33.47
N ASN A 275 12.68 4.42 -34.56
CA ASN A 275 12.58 5.70 -35.25
C ASN A 275 11.28 5.73 -36.06
N ILE A 276 10.24 6.34 -35.47
CA ILE A 276 9.09 6.88 -36.21
C ILE A 276 9.41 8.32 -36.59
#